data_AF-A0A1V6KBU1-F1
#
_entry.id   AF-A0A1V6KBU1-F1
#
_cell.length_a   1.000
_cell.length_b   1.000
_cell.length_c   1.000
_cell.angle_alpha   90.00
_cell.angle_beta   90.00
_cell.angle_gamma   90.00
#
_symmetry.space_group_name_H-M   'P 1'
#
loop_
_entity.id
_entity.type
_entity.pdbx_description
1 polymer ?
#
loop_
_entity_poly.entity_id
_entity_poly.type
_entity_poly.pdbx_seq_one_letter_code
_entity_poly.pdbx_strand_id
1 'polypeptide(L)'
;MAAKESPTVEINPFKRILKMPGALCGGISTGSDKIRSGYGNGDCLFFDFEHLVFAVADGTERFPWASRDLLQRLAERLSRSGSPETARDWKDMMNNEIYAGQKYQHKTTFSAVSLRREKEAVTLIIANGGDSVVTVMDGLTAKIRRQTGRNMEFAGRSREIVEVMEHRVSDQNVRVLLSTDGFDDVWRFCLRRSLVGSAREVLERVGLDGISEEIFGILEGQRGRFEYDDVGFILLDPNVVKRVKGKALIMGGTRPFEEECYRQQYTPQVYDRWIPDAQWDEQEEMLAGAGIRVLKAGSC
;
A
#
# COMPACT_ATOMS: atom_id res chain seq x y z
N MET A 1 -29.36 -5.61 21.30
CA MET A 1 -28.66 -5.51 19.99
C MET A 1 -27.43 -4.67 20.23
N ALA A 2 -26.23 -5.25 20.19
CA ALA A 2 -24.99 -4.49 20.33
C ALA A 2 -24.92 -3.48 19.17
N ALA A 3 -24.59 -2.22 19.48
CA ALA A 3 -24.33 -1.22 18.46
C ALA A 3 -23.26 -1.79 17.53
N LYS A 4 -23.54 -1.82 16.22
CA LYS A 4 -22.56 -2.23 15.22
C LYS A 4 -21.45 -1.17 15.28
N GLU A 5 -20.33 -1.49 15.92
CA GLU A 5 -19.16 -0.62 15.92
C GLU A 5 -18.80 -0.29 14.47
N SER A 6 -18.64 1.00 14.19
CA SER A 6 -18.15 1.46 12.90
C SER A 6 -16.78 0.84 12.63
N PRO A 7 -16.45 0.45 11.39
CA PRO A 7 -15.10 0.00 11.07
C PRO A 7 -14.08 1.06 11.46
N THR A 8 -13.14 0.69 12.33
CA THR A 8 -12.00 1.53 12.71
C THR A 8 -10.79 1.13 11.88
N VAL A 9 -10.03 2.13 11.44
CA VAL A 9 -8.71 1.95 10.84
C VAL A 9 -7.69 2.49 11.81
N GLU A 10 -6.59 1.77 12.00
CA GLU A 10 -5.55 2.12 12.95
C GLU A 10 -4.20 2.25 12.24
N ILE A 11 -3.41 3.24 12.67
CA ILE A 11 -2.06 3.49 12.17
C ILE A 11 -1.07 3.41 13.32
N ASN A 12 0.08 2.80 13.08
CA ASN A 12 1.23 2.91 13.97
C ASN A 12 2.34 3.73 13.26
N PRO A 13 2.61 4.96 13.71
CA PRO A 13 3.55 5.86 13.04
C PRO A 13 5.01 5.44 13.23
N PHE A 14 5.38 4.82 14.36
CA PHE A 14 6.74 4.32 14.59
C PHE A 14 7.10 3.10 13.74
N LYS A 15 6.11 2.26 13.44
CA LYS A 15 6.29 1.08 12.59
C LYS A 15 5.99 1.38 11.12
N ARG A 16 5.35 2.52 10.83
CA ARG A 16 4.76 2.89 9.53
C ARG A 16 3.92 1.74 8.95
N ILE A 17 2.99 1.26 9.78
CA ILE A 17 2.03 0.22 9.42
C ILE A 17 0.60 0.69 9.68
N LEU A 18 -0.34 0.10 8.96
CA LEU A 18 -1.76 0.37 9.07
C LEU A 18 -2.53 -0.95 9.12
N LYS A 19 -3.67 -0.96 9.81
CA LYS A 19 -4.63 -2.07 9.74
C LYS A 19 -6.09 -1.62 9.83
N MET A 20 -6.95 -2.40 9.19
CA MET A 20 -8.38 -2.51 9.50
C MET A 20 -8.58 -3.92 10.06
N PRO A 21 -8.94 -4.07 11.35
CA PRO A 21 -8.99 -5.38 12.01
C PRO A 21 -9.78 -6.43 11.22
N GLY A 22 -9.16 -7.60 11.02
CA GLY A 22 -9.68 -8.72 10.24
C GLY A 22 -9.87 -8.50 8.73
N ALA A 23 -9.53 -7.33 8.18
CA ALA A 23 -9.89 -6.95 6.81
C ALA A 23 -8.72 -6.54 5.93
N LEU A 24 -7.79 -5.73 6.46
CA LEU A 24 -6.68 -5.17 5.70
C LEU A 24 -5.49 -4.87 6.61
N CYS A 25 -4.29 -5.07 6.11
CA CYS A 25 -3.07 -4.47 6.66
C CYS A 25 -2.19 -3.92 5.54
N GLY A 26 -1.28 -3.04 5.90
CA GLY A 26 -0.21 -2.60 5.02
C GLY A 26 0.92 -2.00 5.83
N GLY A 27 2.06 -1.82 5.20
CA GLY A 27 3.23 -1.31 5.87
C GLY A 27 4.33 -0.94 4.92
N ILE A 28 5.14 0.01 5.34
CA ILE A 28 6.32 0.45 4.63
C ILE A 28 7.56 0.39 5.52
N SER A 29 8.67 -0.09 4.97
CA SER A 29 9.99 -0.01 5.58
C SER A 29 10.99 0.57 4.59
N THR A 30 11.88 1.42 5.07
CA THR A 30 12.96 1.97 4.24
C THR A 30 14.07 0.93 4.08
N GLY A 31 14.58 0.82 2.85
CA GLY A 31 15.65 -0.08 2.48
C GLY A 31 16.91 0.17 3.29
N SER A 32 17.58 -0.91 3.66
CA SER A 32 18.79 -0.85 4.48
C SER A 32 19.95 -0.11 3.79
N ASP A 33 20.05 -0.21 2.47
CA ASP A 33 21.01 0.49 1.62
C ASP A 33 20.65 1.97 1.49
N LYS A 34 19.35 2.29 1.35
CA LYS A 34 18.81 3.66 1.31
C LYS A 34 19.12 4.40 2.60
N ILE A 35 18.91 3.72 3.72
CA ILE A 35 19.20 4.26 5.05
C ILE A 35 20.67 4.65 5.17
N ARG A 36 21.58 3.75 4.79
CA ARG A 36 23.03 3.96 4.85
C ARG A 36 23.51 5.05 3.89
N SER A 37 22.89 5.14 2.72
CA SER A 37 23.30 6.06 1.66
C SER A 37 22.65 7.43 1.77
N GLY A 38 21.71 7.61 2.70
CA GLY A 38 20.99 8.86 2.90
C GLY A 38 19.97 9.15 1.79
N TYR A 39 19.38 8.12 1.20
CA TYR A 39 18.26 8.27 0.27
C TYR A 39 16.92 8.36 1.01
N GLY A 40 15.89 8.85 0.30
CA GLY A 40 14.50 8.77 0.76
C GLY A 40 13.93 7.37 0.53
N ASN A 41 12.67 7.15 0.93
CA ASN A 41 11.95 5.93 0.64
C ASN A 41 11.12 6.10 -0.65
N GLY A 42 11.44 5.31 -1.68
CA GLY A 42 10.79 5.31 -2.99
C GLY A 42 9.40 4.68 -2.98
N ASP A 43 9.15 3.73 -2.08
CA ASP A 43 7.86 3.07 -1.95
C ASP A 43 6.82 4.01 -1.38
N CYS A 44 5.59 3.90 -1.86
CA CYS A 44 4.46 4.70 -1.43
C CYS A 44 3.18 3.90 -1.52
N LEU A 45 2.37 3.99 -0.47
CA LEU A 45 1.12 3.27 -0.29
C LEU A 45 -0.03 4.29 -0.26
N PHE A 46 -1.13 3.96 -0.92
CA PHE A 46 -2.35 4.74 -0.91
C PHE A 46 -3.51 3.88 -0.42
N PHE A 47 -4.23 4.39 0.57
CA PHE A 47 -5.42 3.76 1.14
C PHE A 47 -6.57 4.75 1.04
N ASP A 48 -7.58 4.44 0.24
CA ASP A 48 -8.81 5.19 0.13
C ASP A 48 -9.98 4.33 0.57
N PHE A 49 -10.34 4.45 1.84
CA PHE A 49 -11.43 3.68 2.42
C PHE A 49 -12.79 4.23 2.01
N GLU A 50 -12.89 5.45 1.51
CA GLU A 50 -14.15 6.00 1.03
C GLU A 50 -14.53 5.37 -0.31
N HIS A 51 -13.57 5.34 -1.24
CA HIS A 51 -13.77 4.82 -2.60
C HIS A 51 -13.39 3.34 -2.75
N LEU A 52 -12.82 2.71 -1.71
CA LEU A 52 -12.27 1.34 -1.72
C LEU A 52 -11.19 1.15 -2.80
N VAL A 53 -10.28 2.12 -2.89
CA VAL A 53 -9.13 2.07 -3.78
C VAL A 53 -7.86 1.92 -2.94
N PHE A 54 -7.02 0.96 -3.31
CA PHE A 54 -5.73 0.71 -2.66
C PHE A 54 -4.66 0.65 -3.73
N ALA A 55 -3.52 1.28 -3.50
CA ALA A 55 -2.45 1.30 -4.48
C ALA A 55 -1.07 1.31 -3.82
N VAL A 56 -0.09 0.77 -4.54
CA VAL A 56 1.33 0.89 -4.25
C VAL A 56 2.04 1.47 -5.46
N ALA A 57 3.10 2.23 -5.20
CA ALA A 57 3.96 2.81 -6.22
C ALA A 57 5.39 2.86 -5.67
N ASP A 58 6.36 2.53 -6.50
CA ASP A 58 7.78 2.52 -6.16
C ASP A 58 8.52 3.50 -7.10
N GLY A 59 9.06 4.55 -6.50
CA GLY A 59 9.78 5.63 -7.16
C GLY A 59 11.29 5.42 -7.11
N THR A 60 11.97 5.82 -8.19
CA THR A 60 13.43 5.68 -8.27
C THR A 60 14.18 6.41 -7.15
N GLU A 61 15.35 5.91 -6.75
CA GLU A 61 16.24 6.50 -5.73
C GLU A 61 16.53 8.00 -5.89
N ARG A 62 16.63 8.48 -7.15
CA ARG A 62 16.91 9.89 -7.43
C ARG A 62 15.72 10.81 -7.15
N PHE A 63 14.51 10.25 -7.24
CA PHE A 63 13.25 10.97 -7.11
C PHE A 63 12.25 10.14 -6.30
N PRO A 64 12.54 9.79 -5.03
CA PRO A 64 11.70 8.88 -4.23
C PRO A 64 10.29 9.44 -4.02
N TRP A 65 10.12 10.76 -4.03
CA TRP A 65 8.81 11.42 -3.95
C TRP A 65 7.95 11.28 -5.22
N ALA A 66 8.49 10.72 -6.32
CA ALA A 66 7.75 10.54 -7.58
C ALA A 66 6.53 9.63 -7.43
N SER A 67 6.63 8.59 -6.59
CA SER A 67 5.55 7.67 -6.24
C SER A 67 4.44 8.39 -5.47
N ARG A 68 4.80 9.18 -4.45
CA ARG A 68 3.88 10.04 -3.70
C ARG A 68 3.17 11.06 -4.61
N ASP A 69 3.89 11.73 -5.50
CA ASP A 69 3.30 12.68 -6.45
C ASP A 69 2.25 12.00 -7.35
N LEU A 70 2.50 10.77 -7.78
CA LEU A 70 1.56 9.99 -8.60
C LEU A 70 0.31 9.62 -7.80
N LEU A 71 0.47 9.09 -6.59
CA LEU A 71 -0.65 8.68 -5.74
C LEU A 71 -1.46 9.89 -5.23
N GLN A 72 -0.83 11.05 -5.06
CA GLN A 72 -1.51 12.30 -4.75
C GLN A 72 -2.45 12.73 -5.89
N ARG A 73 -1.99 12.64 -7.15
CA ARG A 73 -2.87 12.90 -8.31
C ARG A 73 -4.05 11.93 -8.36
N LEU A 74 -3.82 10.65 -8.06
CA LEU A 74 -4.89 9.65 -7.98
C LEU A 74 -5.91 10.04 -6.91
N ALA A 75 -5.44 10.37 -5.70
CA ALA A 75 -6.29 10.79 -4.60
C ALA A 75 -7.13 12.03 -4.94
N GLU A 76 -6.52 13.06 -5.53
CA GLU A 76 -7.22 14.28 -5.96
C GLU A 76 -8.28 14.00 -7.03
N ARG A 77 -8.00 13.08 -7.96
CA ARG A 77 -9.00 12.66 -8.94
C ARG A 77 -10.13 11.88 -8.27
N LEU A 78 -9.85 10.92 -7.40
CA LEU A 78 -10.90 10.16 -6.72
C LEU A 78 -11.76 11.06 -5.83
N SER A 79 -11.18 12.01 -5.11
CA SER A 79 -11.95 12.97 -4.31
C SER A 79 -12.89 13.84 -5.14
N ARG A 80 -12.57 14.13 -6.41
CA ARG A 80 -13.40 15.00 -7.27
C ARG A 80 -14.54 14.27 -7.96
N SER A 81 -14.38 13.00 -8.33
CA SER A 81 -15.40 12.31 -9.14
C SER A 81 -15.59 10.83 -8.80
N GLY A 82 -15.08 10.38 -7.66
CA GLY A 82 -15.16 9.00 -7.20
C GLY A 82 -14.31 8.03 -8.02
N SER A 83 -14.36 6.74 -7.62
CA SER A 83 -13.76 5.64 -8.37
C SER A 83 -14.52 5.40 -9.67
N PRO A 84 -13.83 5.32 -10.83
CA PRO A 84 -14.45 4.87 -12.06
C PRO A 84 -15.06 3.48 -11.92
N GLU A 85 -16.10 3.21 -12.71
CA GLU A 85 -16.87 1.96 -12.61
C GLU A 85 -16.32 0.83 -13.48
N THR A 86 -15.63 1.14 -14.59
CA THR A 86 -15.15 0.13 -15.54
C THR A 86 -13.63 0.15 -15.70
N ALA A 87 -13.04 -0.97 -16.11
CA ALA A 87 -11.61 -1.03 -16.45
C ALA A 87 -11.22 -0.04 -17.56
N ARG A 88 -12.13 0.25 -18.50
CA ARG A 88 -11.89 1.23 -19.55
C ARG A 88 -11.77 2.64 -18.98
N ASP A 89 -12.72 3.04 -18.13
CA ASP A 89 -12.71 4.37 -17.52
C ASP A 89 -11.51 4.54 -16.57
N TRP A 90 -11.12 3.46 -15.87
CA TRP A 90 -9.87 3.43 -15.12
C TRP A 90 -8.65 3.66 -16.01
N LYS A 91 -8.56 2.97 -17.15
CA LYS A 91 -7.46 3.16 -18.10
C LYS A 91 -7.42 4.58 -18.66
N ASP A 92 -8.58 5.13 -19.03
CA ASP A 92 -8.68 6.49 -19.55
C ASP A 92 -8.29 7.54 -18.50
N MET A 93 -8.74 7.38 -17.25
CA MET A 93 -8.34 8.24 -16.12
C MET A 93 -6.83 8.16 -15.86
N MET A 94 -6.28 6.94 -15.81
CA MET A 94 -4.85 6.73 -15.58
C MET A 94 -4.01 7.39 -16.66
N ASN A 95 -4.36 7.23 -17.94
CA ASN A 95 -3.60 7.79 -19.05
C ASN A 95 -3.70 9.31 -19.12
N ASN A 96 -4.92 9.86 -19.04
CA ASN A 96 -5.18 11.26 -19.37
C ASN A 96 -4.95 12.21 -18.19
N GLU A 97 -5.02 11.71 -16.95
CA GLU A 97 -4.92 12.56 -15.75
C GLU A 97 -3.71 12.20 -14.89
N ILE A 98 -3.47 10.90 -14.64
CA ILE A 98 -2.48 10.46 -13.65
C ILE A 98 -1.07 10.37 -14.26
N TYR A 99 -0.91 9.57 -15.33
CA TYR A 99 0.35 9.39 -16.07
C TYR A 99 0.72 10.65 -16.86
N ALA A 100 -0.26 11.35 -17.43
CA ALA A 100 -0.04 12.61 -18.14
C ALA A 100 0.68 13.68 -17.28
N GLY A 101 0.44 13.67 -15.96
CA GLY A 101 1.11 14.56 -15.01
C GLY A 101 2.52 14.12 -14.58
N GLN A 102 2.96 12.90 -14.94
CA GLN A 102 4.25 12.37 -14.50
C GLN A 102 5.39 12.91 -15.37
N LYS A 103 6.39 13.52 -14.73
CA LYS A 103 7.59 14.01 -15.43
C LYS A 103 8.48 12.86 -15.86
N TYR A 104 9.18 13.01 -17.00
CA TYR A 104 9.97 11.93 -17.59
C TYR A 104 11.05 11.33 -16.66
N GLN A 105 11.64 12.19 -15.82
CA GLN A 105 12.70 11.80 -14.90
C GLN A 105 12.16 11.21 -13.59
N HIS A 106 10.90 11.50 -13.25
CA HIS A 106 10.25 11.08 -12.02
C HIS A 106 9.58 9.72 -12.28
N LYS A 107 10.39 8.69 -12.50
CA LYS A 107 9.84 7.37 -12.83
C LYS A 107 9.32 6.68 -11.57
N THR A 108 8.19 6.01 -11.71
CA THR A 108 7.59 5.20 -10.64
C THR A 108 6.78 4.05 -11.22
N THR A 109 6.73 2.93 -10.52
CA THR A 109 5.73 1.89 -10.76
C THR A 109 4.35 2.38 -10.31
N PHE A 110 3.33 1.60 -10.65
CA PHE A 110 1.98 1.76 -10.14
C PHE A 110 1.24 0.43 -10.18
N SER A 111 0.72 -0.01 -9.04
CA SER A 111 -0.17 -1.16 -8.94
C SER A 111 -1.35 -0.77 -8.05
N ALA A 112 -2.57 -0.94 -8.53
CA ALA A 112 -3.77 -0.57 -7.79
C ALA A 112 -4.88 -1.60 -7.93
N VAL A 113 -5.74 -1.64 -6.91
CA VAL A 113 -7.01 -2.35 -6.92
C VAL A 113 -8.14 -1.43 -6.45
N SER A 114 -9.23 -1.41 -7.21
CA SER A 114 -10.51 -0.83 -6.79
C SER A 114 -11.53 -1.95 -6.54
N LEU A 115 -12.27 -1.85 -5.44
CA LEU A 115 -13.26 -2.84 -5.04
C LEU A 115 -14.69 -2.36 -5.35
N ARG A 116 -15.35 -3.04 -6.29
CA ARG A 116 -16.78 -2.84 -6.56
C ARG A 116 -17.57 -4.02 -6.01
N ARG A 117 -18.37 -3.77 -4.98
CA ARG A 117 -19.26 -4.78 -4.40
C ARG A 117 -20.52 -4.93 -5.23
N GLU A 118 -20.78 -6.15 -5.65
CA GLU A 118 -22.02 -6.61 -6.26
C GLU A 118 -22.64 -7.65 -5.33
N LYS A 119 -23.97 -7.85 -5.38
CA LYS A 119 -24.75 -8.61 -4.36
C LYS A 119 -24.01 -9.78 -3.70
N GLU A 120 -23.48 -10.71 -4.49
CA GLU A 120 -22.78 -11.92 -4.02
C GLU A 120 -21.32 -12.02 -4.52
N ALA A 121 -20.77 -10.95 -5.08
CA ALA A 121 -19.42 -10.96 -5.66
C ALA A 121 -18.72 -9.62 -5.50
N VAL A 122 -17.40 -9.63 -5.43
CA VAL A 122 -16.60 -8.43 -5.50
C VAL A 122 -15.91 -8.40 -6.87
N THR A 123 -16.14 -7.35 -7.62
CA THR A 123 -15.41 -7.06 -8.86
C THR A 123 -14.18 -6.23 -8.48
N LEU A 124 -13.00 -6.77 -8.77
CA LEU A 124 -11.74 -6.07 -8.66
C LEU A 124 -11.44 -5.38 -9.99
N ILE A 125 -11.15 -4.09 -9.97
CA ILE A 125 -10.50 -3.43 -11.11
C ILE A 125 -9.03 -3.29 -10.74
N ILE A 126 -8.18 -3.98 -11.49
CA ILE A 126 -6.74 -4.05 -11.25
C ILE A 126 -6.04 -3.22 -12.33
N ALA A 127 -5.17 -2.31 -11.92
CA ALA A 127 -4.35 -1.48 -12.79
C ALA A 127 -2.88 -1.68 -12.45
N ASN A 128 -2.02 -1.89 -13.45
CA ASN A 128 -0.60 -2.19 -13.25
C ASN A 128 0.31 -1.57 -14.33
N GLY A 129 1.44 -1.00 -13.89
CA GLY A 129 2.54 -0.52 -14.73
C GLY A 129 3.86 -0.53 -13.95
N GLY A 130 4.92 -1.08 -14.55
CA GLY A 130 6.17 -1.37 -13.84
C GLY A 130 6.21 -2.81 -13.29
N ASP A 131 6.99 -3.00 -12.23
CA ASP A 131 7.33 -4.31 -11.64
C ASP A 131 6.85 -4.53 -10.20
N SER A 132 6.18 -3.54 -9.59
CA SER A 132 5.22 -3.80 -8.53
C SER A 132 4.07 -4.68 -9.04
N VAL A 133 3.41 -5.41 -8.12
CA VAL A 133 2.45 -6.45 -8.51
C VAL A 133 1.16 -6.41 -7.69
N VAL A 134 0.07 -6.83 -8.33
CA VAL A 134 -1.17 -7.22 -7.65
C VAL A 134 -1.33 -8.73 -7.76
N THR A 135 -1.41 -9.40 -6.62
CA THR A 135 -1.55 -10.85 -6.48
C THR A 135 -2.90 -11.18 -5.85
N VAL A 136 -3.74 -11.92 -6.57
CA VAL A 136 -4.98 -12.51 -6.05
C VAL A 136 -4.68 -13.95 -5.66
N MET A 137 -4.90 -14.30 -4.41
CA MET A 137 -4.59 -15.61 -3.86
C MET A 137 -5.77 -16.21 -3.09
N ASP A 138 -5.75 -17.53 -2.98
CA ASP A 138 -6.64 -18.27 -2.09
C ASP A 138 -6.29 -17.97 -0.63
N GLY A 139 -7.27 -17.54 0.16
CA GLY A 139 -7.05 -17.10 1.54
C GLY A 139 -6.76 -18.24 2.53
N LEU A 140 -7.01 -19.49 2.17
CA LEU A 140 -6.76 -20.66 3.02
C LEU A 140 -5.42 -21.32 2.70
N THR A 141 -5.05 -21.36 1.43
CA THR A 141 -3.89 -22.10 0.91
C THR A 141 -2.75 -21.20 0.47
N ALA A 142 -2.99 -19.88 0.39
CA ALA A 142 -2.07 -18.89 -0.18
C ALA A 142 -1.63 -19.20 -1.62
N LYS A 143 -2.36 -20.08 -2.33
CA LYS A 143 -2.08 -20.36 -3.75
C LYS A 143 -2.44 -19.14 -4.58
N ILE A 144 -1.47 -18.70 -5.38
CA ILE A 144 -1.68 -17.61 -6.35
C ILE A 144 -2.68 -18.06 -7.39
N ARG A 145 -3.81 -17.37 -7.47
CA ARG A 145 -4.84 -17.56 -8.50
C ARG A 145 -4.58 -16.65 -9.69
N ARG A 146 -4.03 -15.47 -9.44
CA ARG A 146 -3.65 -14.47 -10.45
C ARG A 146 -2.55 -13.57 -9.90
N GLN A 147 -1.68 -13.11 -10.78
CA GLN A 147 -0.72 -12.06 -10.51
C GLN A 147 -0.55 -11.21 -11.77
N THR A 148 -0.46 -9.89 -11.62
CA THR A 148 -0.17 -8.99 -12.75
C THR A 148 1.24 -9.23 -13.29
N GLY A 149 1.45 -8.89 -14.56
CA GLY A 149 2.76 -9.03 -15.19
C GLY A 149 3.69 -7.87 -14.81
N ARG A 150 4.96 -8.18 -14.57
CA ARG A 150 6.00 -7.13 -14.52
C ARG A 150 6.31 -6.64 -15.92
N ASN A 151 6.47 -5.32 -16.08
CA ASN A 151 6.77 -4.70 -17.37
C ASN A 151 7.62 -3.44 -17.17
N MET A 152 8.10 -2.86 -18.28
CA MET A 152 8.92 -1.63 -18.23
C MET A 152 8.08 -0.35 -18.41
N GLU A 153 6.77 -0.42 -18.16
CA GLU A 153 5.79 0.64 -18.43
C GLU A 153 5.55 1.53 -17.19
N PHE A 154 6.66 2.06 -16.67
CA PHE A 154 6.66 2.98 -15.53
C PHE A 154 5.98 4.30 -15.91
N ALA A 155 5.24 4.90 -14.98
CA ALA A 155 4.82 6.29 -15.13
C ALA A 155 6.07 7.18 -15.26
N GLY A 156 6.02 8.18 -16.14
CA GLY A 156 7.18 9.03 -16.45
C GLY A 156 8.16 8.37 -17.43
N ARG A 157 8.06 7.07 -17.71
CA ARG A 157 8.72 6.47 -18.88
C ARG A 157 7.74 6.28 -20.02
N SER A 158 6.56 5.78 -19.70
CA SER A 158 5.50 5.45 -20.63
C SER A 158 4.36 6.45 -20.53
N ARG A 159 3.72 6.69 -21.67
CA ARG A 159 2.56 7.61 -21.75
C ARG A 159 1.27 6.96 -21.27
N GLU A 160 1.20 5.63 -21.34
CA GLU A 160 -0.02 4.89 -21.06
C GLU A 160 0.26 3.73 -20.10
N ILE A 161 -0.74 3.44 -19.26
CA ILE A 161 -0.79 2.21 -18.49
C ILE A 161 -1.26 1.07 -19.39
N VAL A 162 -0.55 -0.05 -19.37
CA VAL A 162 -0.80 -1.17 -20.29
C VAL A 162 -1.88 -2.10 -19.74
N GLU A 163 -1.78 -2.47 -18.47
CA GLU A 163 -2.63 -3.50 -17.86
C GLU A 163 -3.69 -2.85 -16.97
N VAL A 164 -4.93 -2.78 -17.47
CA VAL A 164 -6.12 -2.52 -16.65
C VAL A 164 -7.16 -3.59 -16.96
N MET A 165 -7.61 -4.29 -15.93
CA MET A 165 -8.49 -5.46 -16.08
C MET A 165 -9.56 -5.53 -15.00
N GLU A 166 -10.69 -6.14 -15.34
CA GLU A 166 -11.72 -6.51 -14.37
C GLU A 166 -11.57 -7.98 -13.99
N HIS A 167 -11.66 -8.27 -12.70
CA HIS A 167 -11.64 -9.63 -12.17
C HIS A 167 -12.75 -9.81 -11.15
N ARG A 168 -13.78 -10.56 -11.54
CA ARG A 168 -14.89 -10.90 -10.64
C ARG A 168 -14.47 -12.03 -9.70
N VAL A 169 -14.65 -11.80 -8.41
CA VAL A 169 -14.40 -12.76 -7.34
C VAL A 169 -15.72 -13.09 -6.64
N SER A 170 -16.14 -14.34 -6.72
CA SER A 170 -17.32 -14.86 -6.00
C SER A 170 -16.95 -15.69 -4.77
N ASP A 171 -15.66 -16.05 -4.63
CA ASP A 171 -15.17 -16.83 -3.50
C ASP A 171 -14.96 -15.92 -2.28
N GLN A 172 -15.43 -16.39 -1.13
CA GLN A 172 -15.27 -15.71 0.16
C GLN A 172 -13.84 -15.79 0.69
N ASN A 173 -13.09 -16.83 0.29
CA ASN A 173 -11.72 -17.08 0.74
C ASN A 173 -10.70 -16.54 -0.25
N VAL A 174 -10.70 -15.23 -0.47
CA VAL A 174 -9.73 -14.55 -1.33
C VAL A 174 -8.94 -13.52 -0.56
N ARG A 175 -7.66 -13.39 -0.91
CA ARG A 175 -6.78 -12.31 -0.46
C ARG A 175 -6.21 -11.60 -1.67
N VAL A 176 -6.06 -10.30 -1.56
CA VAL A 176 -5.40 -9.46 -2.56
C VAL A 176 -4.19 -8.84 -1.89
N LEU A 177 -3.01 -9.07 -2.47
CA LEU A 177 -1.74 -8.46 -2.07
C LEU A 177 -1.31 -7.50 -3.17
N LEU A 178 -1.06 -6.25 -2.81
CA LEU A 178 -0.30 -5.31 -3.60
C LEU A 178 1.09 -5.22 -2.97
N SER A 179 2.15 -5.38 -3.76
CA SER A 179 3.51 -5.35 -3.25
C SER A 179 4.48 -4.71 -4.23
N THR A 180 5.46 -4.00 -3.66
CA THR A 180 6.66 -3.57 -4.38
C THR A 180 7.65 -4.74 -4.45
N ASP A 181 8.68 -4.62 -5.27
CA ASP A 181 9.64 -5.70 -5.49
C ASP A 181 10.50 -5.99 -4.23
N GLY A 182 10.79 -4.98 -3.42
CA GLY A 182 11.49 -5.16 -2.14
C GLY A 182 10.71 -6.04 -1.16
N PHE A 183 9.37 -6.01 -1.16
CA PHE A 183 8.58 -6.97 -0.39
C PHE A 183 8.76 -8.41 -0.89
N ASP A 184 8.73 -8.61 -2.22
CA ASP A 184 8.92 -9.94 -2.82
C ASP A 184 10.31 -10.51 -2.44
N ASP A 185 11.34 -9.66 -2.39
CA ASP A 185 12.70 -10.05 -2.04
C ASP A 185 12.83 -10.39 -0.55
N VAL A 186 12.24 -9.59 0.34
CA VAL A 186 12.15 -9.90 1.77
C VAL A 186 11.42 -11.22 1.99
N TRP A 187 10.27 -11.42 1.32
CA TRP A 187 9.48 -12.64 1.47
C TRP A 187 10.27 -13.89 1.01
N ARG A 188 10.95 -13.81 -0.14
CA ARG A 188 11.84 -14.88 -0.62
C ARG A 188 12.98 -15.16 0.35
N PHE A 189 13.58 -14.12 0.92
CA PHE A 189 14.63 -14.27 1.93
C PHE A 189 14.11 -15.02 3.15
N CYS A 190 12.95 -14.63 3.67
CA CYS A 190 12.32 -15.26 4.84
C CYS A 190 12.04 -16.74 4.61
N LEU A 191 11.50 -17.10 3.44
CA LEU A 191 11.24 -18.49 3.07
C LEU A 191 12.53 -19.31 2.95
N ARG A 192 13.55 -18.78 2.28
CA ARG A 192 14.85 -19.47 2.09
C ARG A 192 15.58 -19.74 3.41
N ARG A 193 15.39 -18.87 4.40
CA ARG A 193 16.01 -18.97 5.72
C ARG A 193 15.11 -19.66 6.76
N SER A 194 13.90 -20.08 6.36
CA SER A 194 12.89 -20.63 7.26
C SER A 194 12.60 -19.73 8.48
N LEU A 195 12.70 -18.41 8.29
CA LEU A 195 12.37 -17.43 9.34
C LEU A 195 10.88 -17.36 9.60
N VAL A 196 10.10 -17.67 8.57
CA VAL A 196 8.65 -17.81 8.62
C VAL A 196 8.26 -19.19 8.13
N GLY A 197 7.15 -19.68 8.64
CA GLY A 197 6.46 -20.84 8.10
C GLY A 197 5.94 -20.59 6.70
N SER A 198 5.11 -21.51 6.19
CA SER A 198 4.40 -21.25 4.93
C SER A 198 3.50 -20.01 5.05
N ALA A 199 3.19 -19.33 3.94
CA ALA A 199 2.29 -18.16 3.94
C ALA A 199 0.96 -18.44 4.68
N ARG A 200 0.45 -19.66 4.53
CA ARG A 200 -0.72 -20.16 5.24
C ARG A 200 -0.51 -20.18 6.77
N GLU A 201 0.58 -20.76 7.24
CA GLU A 201 0.89 -20.85 8.68
C GLU A 201 0.99 -19.46 9.31
N VAL A 202 1.59 -18.50 8.59
CA VAL A 202 1.67 -17.12 9.07
C VAL A 202 0.28 -16.51 9.18
N LEU A 203 -0.55 -16.62 8.14
CA LEU A 203 -1.93 -16.10 8.14
C LEU A 203 -2.79 -16.74 9.25
N GLU A 204 -2.65 -18.04 9.50
CA GLU A 204 -3.37 -18.75 10.57
C GLU A 204 -2.89 -18.30 11.96
N ARG A 205 -1.60 -17.99 12.12
CA ARG A 205 -1.00 -17.62 13.41
C ARG A 205 -1.34 -16.20 13.84
N VAL A 206 -1.20 -15.22 12.94
CA VAL A 206 -1.29 -13.78 13.29
C VAL A 206 -2.54 -13.10 12.74
N GLY A 207 -3.33 -13.80 11.93
CA GLY A 207 -4.45 -13.19 11.21
C GLY A 207 -3.98 -12.28 10.08
N LEU A 208 -4.92 -11.73 9.31
CA LEU A 208 -4.62 -10.84 8.19
C LEU A 208 -4.04 -9.50 8.70
N ASP A 209 -4.66 -8.94 9.72
CA ASP A 209 -4.35 -7.65 10.32
C ASP A 209 -3.08 -7.64 11.19
N GLY A 210 -2.51 -8.81 11.48
CA GLY A 210 -1.23 -8.96 12.18
C GLY A 210 -0.01 -9.09 11.26
N ILE A 211 -0.19 -9.28 9.94
CA ILE A 211 0.92 -9.50 9.00
C ILE A 211 1.89 -8.32 8.97
N SER A 212 1.40 -7.08 9.06
CA SER A 212 2.28 -5.91 9.07
C SER A 212 3.17 -5.81 10.31
N GLU A 213 2.68 -6.24 11.47
CA GLU A 213 3.51 -6.36 12.68
C GLU A 213 4.55 -7.48 12.54
N GLU A 214 4.18 -8.62 11.96
CA GLU A 214 5.09 -9.74 11.73
C GLU A 214 6.23 -9.35 10.77
N ILE A 215 5.92 -8.74 9.63
CA ILE A 215 6.93 -8.29 8.66
C ILE A 215 7.85 -7.25 9.28
N PHE A 216 7.31 -6.28 10.02
CA PHE A 216 8.12 -5.31 10.77
C PHE A 216 9.07 -6.00 11.75
N GLY A 217 8.57 -6.94 12.55
CA GLY A 217 9.36 -7.69 13.52
C GLY A 217 10.49 -8.51 12.88
N ILE A 218 10.24 -9.08 11.70
CA ILE A 218 11.26 -9.80 10.93
C ILE A 218 12.35 -8.83 10.45
N LEU A 219 11.99 -7.69 9.87
CA LEU A 219 12.95 -6.72 9.37
C LEU A 219 13.83 -6.17 10.51
N GLU A 220 13.23 -5.79 11.63
CA GLU A 220 13.98 -5.34 12.81
C GLU A 220 14.87 -6.46 13.39
N GLY A 221 14.34 -7.68 13.52
CA GLY A 221 15.09 -8.83 14.04
C GLY A 221 16.26 -9.27 13.15
N GLN A 222 16.23 -8.93 11.87
CA GLN A 222 17.28 -9.22 10.89
C GLN A 222 18.10 -7.99 10.49
N ARG A 223 17.95 -6.86 11.20
CA ARG A 223 18.66 -5.63 10.91
C ARG A 223 20.17 -5.86 10.87
N GLY A 224 20.80 -5.46 9.77
CA GLY A 224 22.24 -5.63 9.53
C GLY A 224 22.68 -7.05 9.14
N ARG A 225 21.75 -8.01 9.00
CA ARG A 225 22.07 -9.39 8.58
C ARG A 225 21.88 -9.64 7.08
N PHE A 226 21.05 -8.85 6.42
CA PHE A 226 20.90 -8.83 4.98
C PHE A 226 20.50 -7.44 4.51
N GLU A 227 20.82 -7.13 3.26
CA GLU A 227 20.37 -5.90 2.61
C GLU A 227 19.06 -6.16 1.87
N TYR A 228 18.14 -5.21 2.00
CA TYR A 228 16.86 -5.17 1.32
C TYR A 228 16.59 -3.73 0.85
N ASP A 229 15.86 -3.62 -0.27
CA ASP A 229 15.38 -2.35 -0.84
C ASP A 229 14.19 -1.80 -0.04
N ASP A 230 13.60 -0.68 -0.44
CA ASP A 230 12.33 -0.23 0.14
C ASP A 230 11.25 -1.33 0.07
N VAL A 231 10.48 -1.49 1.13
CA VAL A 231 9.47 -2.55 1.26
C VAL A 231 8.12 -1.91 1.44
N GLY A 232 7.21 -2.17 0.53
CA GLY A 232 5.87 -1.62 0.52
C GLY A 232 4.85 -2.69 0.17
N PHE A 233 3.81 -2.82 0.99
CA PHE A 233 2.73 -3.76 0.69
C PHE A 233 1.39 -3.38 1.31
N ILE A 234 0.34 -3.90 0.69
CA ILE A 234 -1.04 -3.89 1.19
C ILE A 234 -1.62 -5.29 1.00
N LEU A 235 -2.08 -5.91 2.09
CA LEU A 235 -2.80 -7.18 2.05
C LEU A 235 -4.23 -6.95 2.52
N LEU A 236 -5.21 -7.45 1.76
CA LEU A 236 -6.61 -7.26 2.09
C LEU A 236 -7.50 -8.45 1.74
N ASP A 237 -8.62 -8.55 2.44
CA ASP A 237 -9.77 -9.39 2.09
C ASP A 237 -10.82 -8.51 1.40
N PRO A 238 -11.04 -8.68 0.07
CA PRO A 238 -11.94 -7.84 -0.69
C PRO A 238 -13.42 -7.95 -0.24
N ASN A 239 -13.80 -9.05 0.41
CA ASN A 239 -15.16 -9.27 0.92
C ASN A 239 -15.37 -8.56 2.27
N VAL A 240 -14.31 -8.41 3.07
CA VAL A 240 -14.40 -7.90 4.44
C VAL A 240 -14.13 -6.39 4.53
N VAL A 241 -13.18 -5.85 3.75
CA VAL A 241 -12.80 -4.42 3.80
C VAL A 241 -14.00 -3.50 3.63
N LYS A 242 -14.27 -2.66 4.63
CA LYS A 242 -15.46 -1.78 4.67
C LYS A 242 -15.13 -0.36 4.24
N ARG A 243 -16.15 0.33 3.76
CA ARG A 243 -16.06 1.77 3.51
C ARG A 243 -15.95 2.53 4.82
N VAL A 244 -15.04 3.50 4.87
CA VAL A 244 -14.92 4.47 5.97
C VAL A 244 -14.96 5.86 5.34
N LYS A 245 -16.04 6.59 5.62
CA LYS A 245 -16.34 7.86 4.94
C LYS A 245 -15.29 8.91 5.28
N GLY A 246 -14.78 9.62 4.26
CA GLY A 246 -13.83 10.71 4.44
C GLY A 246 -12.45 10.26 4.93
N LYS A 247 -12.11 8.97 4.82
CA LYS A 247 -10.83 8.44 5.29
C LYS A 247 -10.01 7.93 4.11
N ALA A 248 -8.99 8.71 3.77
CA ALA A 248 -7.94 8.31 2.85
C ALA A 248 -6.58 8.79 3.37
N LEU A 249 -5.49 8.12 2.97
CA LEU A 249 -4.14 8.52 3.30
C LEU A 249 -3.12 8.03 2.28
N ILE A 250 -1.96 8.69 2.28
CA ILE A 250 -0.76 8.29 1.55
C ILE A 250 0.37 8.07 2.57
N MET A 251 1.15 7.01 2.43
CA MET A 251 2.25 6.64 3.32
C MET A 251 3.49 6.31 2.50
N GLY A 252 4.63 6.95 2.75
CA GLY A 252 5.86 6.75 1.97
C GLY A 252 6.05 7.76 0.83
N GLY A 253 6.98 7.49 -0.09
CA GLY A 253 7.42 8.41 -1.15
C GLY A 253 8.06 9.67 -0.55
N THR A 254 8.97 9.46 0.38
CA THR A 254 9.58 10.48 1.23
C THR A 254 10.93 10.92 0.66
N ARG A 255 11.33 12.14 0.99
CA ARG A 255 12.64 12.69 0.63
C ARG A 255 13.71 12.25 1.66
N PRO A 256 15.00 12.33 1.29
CA PRO A 256 16.10 12.06 2.21
C PRO A 256 15.98 12.71 3.59
N PHE A 257 15.65 14.00 3.65
CA PHE A 257 15.53 14.73 4.91
C PHE A 257 14.30 14.30 5.74
N GLU A 258 13.22 13.85 5.10
CA GLU A 258 12.05 13.32 5.80
C GLU A 258 12.41 11.99 6.47
N GLU A 259 13.11 11.10 5.77
CA GLU A 259 13.60 9.83 6.34
C GLU A 259 14.64 10.05 7.44
N GLU A 260 15.54 11.01 7.27
CA GLU A 260 16.50 11.36 8.32
C GLU A 260 15.80 11.86 9.59
N CYS A 261 14.87 12.81 9.43
CA CYS A 261 14.06 13.36 10.51
C CYS A 261 13.28 12.25 11.24
N TYR A 262 12.60 11.39 10.46
CA TYR A 262 11.85 10.24 10.99
C TYR A 262 12.73 9.36 11.87
N ARG A 263 13.89 8.92 11.38
CA ARG A 263 14.80 8.02 12.13
C ARG A 263 15.35 8.64 13.40
N GLN A 264 15.56 9.96 13.42
CA GLN A 264 16.11 10.67 14.58
C GLN A 264 15.04 10.94 15.65
N GLN A 265 13.80 11.19 15.23
CA GLN A 265 12.75 11.68 16.13
C GLN A 265 11.75 10.61 16.58
N TYR A 266 11.49 9.58 15.75
CA TYR A 266 10.47 8.58 16.04
C TYR A 266 11.06 7.45 16.88
N THR A 267 10.97 7.61 18.20
CA THR A 267 11.37 6.60 19.18
C THR A 267 10.19 5.70 19.59
N PRO A 268 10.43 4.41 19.89
CA PRO A 268 9.36 3.48 20.23
C PRO A 268 8.61 3.89 21.50
N GLN A 269 9.29 4.50 22.47
CA GLN A 269 8.69 4.89 23.75
C GLN A 269 7.56 5.92 23.59
N VAL A 270 7.64 6.75 22.54
CA VAL A 270 6.69 7.83 22.30
C VAL A 270 5.70 7.47 21.19
N TYR A 271 6.17 6.78 20.15
CA TYR A 271 5.43 6.64 18.89
C TYR A 271 5.00 5.21 18.55
N ASP A 272 5.46 4.17 19.28
CA ASP A 272 4.97 2.80 19.06
C ASP A 272 3.61 2.59 19.73
N ARG A 273 2.58 3.12 19.06
CA ARG A 273 1.18 3.00 19.49
C ARG A 273 0.25 2.99 18.29
N TRP A 274 -0.86 2.30 18.43
CA TRP A 274 -1.95 2.32 17.45
C TRP A 274 -2.81 3.57 17.65
N ILE A 275 -3.06 4.29 16.55
CA ILE A 275 -3.85 5.52 16.51
C ILE A 275 -5.08 5.28 15.64
N PRO A 276 -6.30 5.29 16.23
CA PRO A 276 -7.52 5.08 15.49
C PRO A 276 -7.86 6.26 14.58
N ASP A 277 -8.60 6.00 13.51
CA ASP A 277 -9.01 6.96 12.48
C ASP A 277 -9.76 8.19 12.99
N ALA A 278 -10.47 8.05 14.11
CA ALA A 278 -11.12 9.16 14.81
C ALA A 278 -10.12 10.22 15.32
N GLN A 279 -8.85 9.87 15.52
CA GLN A 279 -7.81 10.76 16.09
C GLN A 279 -6.82 11.27 15.04
N TRP A 280 -6.92 10.85 13.78
CA TRP A 280 -5.92 11.19 12.76
C TRP A 280 -5.78 12.69 12.52
N ASP A 281 -6.90 13.43 12.51
CA ASP A 281 -6.88 14.88 12.24
C ASP A 281 -6.16 15.67 13.36
N GLU A 282 -6.29 15.22 14.61
CA GLU A 282 -5.60 15.81 15.76
C GLU A 282 -4.10 15.46 15.80
N GLN A 283 -3.70 14.45 15.04
CA GLN A 283 -2.33 13.90 15.00
C GLN A 283 -1.65 14.18 13.65
N GLU A 284 -2.20 15.06 12.81
CA GLU A 284 -1.76 15.29 11.42
C GLU A 284 -0.27 15.63 11.31
N GLU A 285 0.25 16.52 12.16
CA GLU A 285 1.66 16.92 12.14
C GLU A 285 2.60 15.75 12.47
N MET A 286 2.23 14.95 13.46
CA MET A 286 2.99 13.76 13.84
C MET A 286 2.89 12.67 12.76
N LEU A 287 1.72 12.44 12.17
CA LEU A 287 1.62 11.50 11.06
C LEU A 287 2.46 11.98 9.87
N ALA A 288 2.44 13.27 9.55
CA ALA A 288 3.24 13.85 8.48
C ALA A 288 4.75 13.66 8.71
N GLY A 289 5.23 13.81 9.94
CA GLY A 289 6.63 13.54 10.30
C GLY A 289 7.02 12.06 10.17
N ALA A 290 6.06 11.13 10.24
CA ALA A 290 6.25 9.72 9.91
C ALA A 290 6.16 9.41 8.41
N GLY A 291 6.04 10.43 7.56
CA GLY A 291 5.82 10.26 6.12
C GLY A 291 4.41 9.78 5.78
N ILE A 292 3.42 10.03 6.64
CA ILE A 292 2.02 9.63 6.49
C ILE A 292 1.16 10.88 6.33
N ARG A 293 0.52 11.05 5.18
CA ARG A 293 -0.38 12.16 4.88
C ARG A 293 -1.83 11.69 4.92
N VAL A 294 -2.57 12.18 5.90
CA VAL A 294 -4.04 12.04 5.97
C VAL A 294 -4.65 12.98 4.93
N LEU A 295 -5.58 12.45 4.12
CA LEU A 295 -6.24 13.21 3.06
C LEU A 295 -7.63 13.63 3.53
N LYS A 296 -7.87 14.94 3.57
CA LYS A 296 -9.16 15.50 4.01
C LYS A 296 -10.16 15.51 2.86
N ALA A 297 -11.35 14.99 3.11
CA ALA A 297 -12.45 15.06 2.16
C ALA A 297 -12.79 16.53 1.86
N GLY A 298 -12.75 16.92 0.59
CA GLY A 298 -13.17 18.26 0.14
C GLY A 298 -12.23 19.42 0.49
N SER A 299 -10.99 19.15 0.93
CA SER A 299 -9.95 20.18 1.06
C SER A 299 -9.20 20.33 -0.26
N CYS A 300 -9.81 21.00 -1.22
CA CYS A 300 -9.17 21.60 -2.39
C CYS A 300 -9.74 23.00 -2.57
#